data_AF-A0A0V0H6W3-F1
#
_entry.id   AF-A0A0V0H6W3-F1
#
_cell.length_a   1.000
_cell.length_b   1.000
_cell.length_c   1.000
_cell.angle_alpha   90.00
_cell.angle_beta   90.00
_cell.angle_gamma   90.00
#
_symmetry.space_group_name_H-M   'P 1'
#
loop_
_entity.id
_entity.type
_entity.pdbx_description
1 polymer ?
#
loop_
_entity_poly.entity_id
_entity_poly.type
_entity_poly.pdbx_seq_one_letter_code
_entity_poly.pdbx_strand_id
1 'polypeptide(L)'
;AFLALQIGKIYTSTCSAWYWVVNLLQVPVSVGVSFYEAISLYKGWRRIQSKGDDGTDFRVTQLIAYCSFGILAGMVGGLLGLGGGFIMGPLFLELGVPPQVSSATATFAMMFSSSMSVVEYYLLKRFPVPYALYFVAVATIAAFVGQHVVRRLIFVLGRASLIIFILAFTIFVSAISLGGVGISNMIGKIQRDEYMGFENLCKYRI
;
A
#
# COMPACT_ATOMS: atom_id res chain seq x y z
N ALA A 1 8.71 -4.44 -14.78
CA ALA A 1 8.26 -3.25 -15.52
C ALA A 1 8.38 -1.97 -14.68
N PHE A 2 7.70 -1.88 -13.54
CA PHE A 2 7.70 -0.67 -12.69
C PHE A 2 9.11 -0.25 -12.17
N LEU A 3 9.93 -1.21 -11.72
CA LEU A 3 11.34 -0.98 -11.34
C LEU A 3 12.20 -0.47 -12.52
N ALA A 4 12.02 -1.01 -13.72
CA ALA A 4 12.76 -0.57 -14.91
C ALA A 4 12.39 0.86 -15.33
N LEU A 5 11.11 1.23 -15.20
CA LEU A 5 10.63 2.60 -15.44
C LEU A 5 11.17 3.58 -14.39
N GLN A 6 11.30 3.15 -13.12
CA GLN A 6 11.94 3.97 -12.07
C GLN A 6 13.44 4.15 -12.30
N ILE A 7 14.17 3.09 -12.70
CA ILE A 7 15.59 3.18 -13.06
C ILE A 7 15.79 4.09 -14.27
N GLY A 8 14.90 4.05 -15.27
CA GLY A 8 14.92 4.97 -16.41
C GLY A 8 14.69 6.43 -16.04
N LYS A 9 13.87 6.72 -15.01
CA LYS A 9 13.69 8.08 -14.47
C LYS A 9 14.97 8.66 -13.87
N ILE A 10 15.87 7.84 -13.32
CA ILE A 10 17.13 8.29 -12.71
C ILE A 10 18.11 8.83 -13.77
N TYR A 11 18.06 8.31 -14.99
CA TYR A 11 18.91 8.77 -16.11
C TYR A 11 18.30 9.91 -16.93
N THR A 12 17.08 10.36 -16.60
CA THR A 12 16.35 11.37 -17.36
C THR A 12 16.31 12.68 -16.58
N SER A 13 16.77 13.78 -17.17
CA SER A 13 16.73 15.12 -16.56
C SER A 13 15.31 15.52 -16.14
N THR A 14 15.15 15.98 -14.90
CA THR A 14 13.91 16.56 -14.37
C THR A 14 13.36 17.61 -15.32
N CYS A 15 12.05 17.59 -15.60
CA CYS A 15 11.37 18.51 -16.54
C CYS A 15 11.56 18.25 -18.06
N SER A 16 12.14 17.11 -18.49
CA SER A 16 12.13 16.70 -19.91
C SER A 16 10.81 16.05 -20.32
N ALA A 17 10.39 16.20 -21.59
CA ALA A 17 9.21 15.53 -22.15
C ALA A 17 9.24 14.01 -21.90
N TRP A 18 10.43 13.41 -21.86
CA TRP A 18 10.64 11.99 -21.60
C TRP A 18 10.26 11.57 -20.17
N TYR A 19 10.45 12.44 -19.17
CA TYR A 19 10.02 12.19 -17.79
C TYR A 19 8.49 12.12 -17.67
N TRP A 20 7.79 13.02 -18.38
CA TRP A 20 6.33 13.04 -18.43
C TRP A 20 5.75 11.85 -19.19
N VAL A 21 6.40 11.40 -20.27
CA VAL A 21 6.01 10.18 -21.01
C VAL A 21 6.13 8.94 -20.14
N VAL A 22 7.22 8.77 -19.40
CA VAL A 22 7.42 7.61 -18.51
C VAL A 22 6.42 7.61 -17.34
N ASN A 23 6.07 8.78 -16.80
CA ASN A 23 5.07 8.92 -15.74
C ASN A 23 3.65 8.68 -16.25
N LEU A 24 3.32 9.25 -17.41
CA LEU A 24 2.03 9.03 -18.08
C LEU A 24 1.84 7.59 -18.54
N LEU A 25 2.90 6.83 -18.81
CA LEU A 25 2.80 5.42 -19.21
C LEU A 25 2.50 4.48 -18.03
N GLN A 26 2.81 4.87 -16.78
CA GLN A 26 2.46 4.08 -15.58
C GLN A 26 0.94 4.02 -15.34
N VAL A 27 0.22 5.09 -15.69
CA VAL A 27 -1.24 5.19 -15.53
C VAL A 27 -2.02 4.21 -16.42
N PRO A 28 -1.85 4.18 -17.76
CA PRO A 28 -2.57 3.28 -18.66
C PRO A 28 -2.20 1.81 -18.46
N VAL A 29 -0.96 1.50 -18.06
CA VAL A 29 -0.58 0.12 -17.72
C VAL A 29 -1.32 -0.34 -16.46
N SER A 30 -1.39 0.50 -15.42
CA SER A 30 -2.10 0.17 -14.17
C SER A 30 -3.61 0.08 -14.35
N VAL A 31 -4.18 1.00 -15.14
CA VAL A 31 -5.60 0.99 -15.52
C VAL A 31 -5.92 -0.22 -16.40
N GLY A 32 -5.05 -0.55 -17.37
CA GLY A 32 -5.21 -1.70 -18.26
C GLY A 32 -5.18 -3.03 -17.53
N VAL A 33 -4.25 -3.22 -16.58
CA VAL A 33 -4.18 -4.44 -15.75
C VAL A 33 -5.39 -4.54 -14.83
N SER A 34 -5.76 -3.46 -14.14
CA SER A 34 -6.95 -3.41 -13.27
C SER A 34 -8.25 -3.72 -14.04
N PHE A 35 -8.38 -3.17 -15.25
CA PHE A 35 -9.53 -3.40 -16.11
C PHE A 35 -9.57 -4.82 -16.67
N TYR A 36 -8.42 -5.39 -17.04
CA TYR A 36 -8.30 -6.79 -17.45
C TYR A 36 -8.66 -7.76 -16.32
N GLU A 37 -8.19 -7.51 -15.10
CA GLU A 37 -8.55 -8.32 -13.93
C GLU A 37 -10.04 -8.17 -13.57
N ALA A 38 -10.60 -6.96 -13.65
CA ALA A 38 -12.03 -6.72 -13.45
C ALA A 38 -12.88 -7.48 -14.47
N ILE A 39 -12.47 -7.51 -15.76
CA ILE A 39 -13.16 -8.28 -16.81
C ILE A 39 -12.98 -9.79 -16.59
N SER A 40 -11.80 -10.24 -16.16
CA SER A 40 -11.52 -11.66 -15.87
C SER A 40 -12.37 -12.18 -14.71
N LEU A 41 -12.59 -11.34 -13.69
CA LEU A 41 -13.51 -11.58 -12.58
C LEU A 41 -14.98 -11.58 -13.04
N TYR A 42 -15.38 -10.60 -13.85
CA TYR A 42 -16.77 -10.49 -14.34
C TYR A 42 -17.16 -11.64 -15.28
N LYS A 43 -16.27 -12.08 -16.17
CA LYS A 43 -16.52 -13.23 -17.05
C LYS A 43 -16.51 -14.59 -16.33
N GLY A 44 -16.26 -14.62 -15.01
CA GLY A 44 -16.23 -15.85 -14.22
C GLY A 44 -15.08 -16.80 -14.58
N TRP A 45 -14.09 -16.33 -15.35
CA TRP A 45 -12.97 -17.16 -15.80
C TRP A 45 -11.98 -17.49 -14.67
N ARG A 46 -11.97 -16.67 -13.61
CA ARG A 46 -11.30 -16.95 -12.32
C ARG A 46 -12.35 -17.05 -11.22
N ARG A 47 -12.79 -18.27 -10.89
CA ARG A 47 -13.52 -18.53 -9.64
C ARG A 47 -12.55 -18.33 -8.46
N ILE A 48 -12.91 -17.48 -7.51
CA ILE A 48 -12.21 -17.38 -6.23
C ILE A 48 -12.49 -18.68 -5.47
N GLN A 49 -11.57 -19.64 -5.53
CA GLN A 49 -11.73 -20.97 -4.94
C GLN A 49 -11.96 -20.93 -3.41
N SER A 50 -11.63 -19.81 -2.78
CA SER A 50 -11.81 -19.56 -1.35
C SER A 50 -13.17 -18.97 -0.97
N LYS A 51 -13.98 -18.54 -1.94
CA LYS A 51 -15.34 -18.04 -1.72
C LYS A 51 -16.25 -19.22 -2.00
N GLY A 52 -16.89 -19.74 -0.95
CA GLY A 52 -17.89 -20.81 -1.07
C GLY A 52 -19.03 -20.41 -2.01
N ASP A 53 -19.93 -21.35 -2.28
CA ASP A 53 -21.06 -21.28 -3.24
C ASP A 53 -22.14 -20.22 -2.89
N ASP A 54 -21.75 -19.07 -2.34
CA ASP A 54 -22.57 -17.88 -2.26
C ASP A 54 -22.44 -17.13 -3.58
N GLY A 55 -23.41 -17.39 -4.45
CA GLY A 55 -23.57 -16.72 -5.75
C GLY A 55 -23.54 -15.20 -5.58
N THR A 56 -22.43 -14.58 -5.97
CA THR A 56 -22.34 -13.14 -6.02
C THR A 56 -22.71 -12.64 -7.40
N ASP A 57 -23.94 -12.14 -7.52
CA ASP A 57 -24.29 -11.12 -8.52
C ASP A 57 -23.49 -9.85 -8.19
N PHE A 58 -22.22 -9.81 -8.59
CA PHE A 58 -21.42 -8.60 -8.52
C PHE A 58 -22.02 -7.57 -9.49
N ARG A 59 -22.86 -6.69 -8.96
CA ARG A 59 -23.42 -5.58 -9.73
C ARG A 59 -22.25 -4.73 -10.23
N VAL A 60 -22.26 -4.38 -11.52
CA VAL A 60 -21.21 -3.55 -12.15
C VAL A 60 -20.92 -2.28 -11.35
N THR A 61 -21.94 -1.68 -10.72
CA THR A 61 -21.81 -0.52 -9.84
C THR A 61 -20.97 -0.79 -8.59
N GLN A 62 -21.10 -1.95 -7.94
CA GLN A 62 -20.26 -2.33 -6.80
C GLN A 62 -18.82 -2.57 -7.23
N LEU A 63 -18.60 -3.20 -8.40
CA LEU A 63 -17.26 -3.44 -8.91
C LEU A 63 -16.52 -2.11 -9.20
N ILE A 64 -17.21 -1.14 -9.79
CA ILE A 64 -16.68 0.20 -10.03
C ILE A 64 -16.37 0.92 -8.70
N ALA A 65 -17.26 0.82 -7.72
CA ALA A 65 -17.03 1.41 -6.39
C ALA A 65 -15.82 0.78 -5.69
N TYR A 66 -15.65 -0.54 -5.73
CA TYR A 66 -14.48 -1.20 -5.15
C TYR A 66 -13.18 -0.84 -5.87
N CYS A 67 -13.20 -0.71 -7.19
CA CYS A 67 -12.04 -0.22 -7.95
C CYS A 67 -11.68 1.22 -7.57
N SER A 68 -12.65 2.12 -7.41
CA SER A 68 -12.37 3.51 -7.02
C SER A 68 -11.82 3.60 -5.59
N PHE A 69 -12.41 2.85 -4.65
CA PHE A 69 -11.87 2.73 -3.30
C PHE A 69 -10.46 2.13 -3.30
N GLY A 70 -10.19 1.10 -4.10
CA GLY A 70 -8.87 0.51 -4.25
C GLY A 70 -7.81 1.48 -4.80
N ILE A 71 -8.19 2.35 -5.74
CA ILE A 71 -7.29 3.40 -6.28
C ILE A 71 -7.01 4.46 -5.22
N LEU A 72 -8.06 4.98 -4.55
CA LEU A 72 -7.90 5.95 -3.46
C LEU A 72 -7.03 5.38 -2.34
N ALA A 73 -7.29 4.12 -1.99
CA ALA A 73 -6.51 3.37 -1.03
C ALA A 73 -5.04 3.24 -1.44
N GLY A 74 -4.78 2.81 -2.67
CA GLY A 74 -3.41 2.70 -3.20
C GLY A 74 -2.68 4.04 -3.22
N MET A 75 -3.38 5.13 -3.58
CA MET A 75 -2.82 6.47 -3.58
C MET A 75 -2.44 6.92 -2.15
N VAL A 76 -3.35 6.79 -1.19
CA VAL A 76 -3.08 7.13 0.22
C VAL A 76 -1.99 6.22 0.80
N GLY A 77 -2.05 4.91 0.55
CA GLY A 77 -1.06 3.94 1.03
C GLY A 77 0.32 4.14 0.42
N GLY A 78 0.38 4.60 -0.83
CA GLY A 78 1.62 4.99 -1.52
C GLY A 78 2.21 6.29 -0.98
N LEU A 79 1.38 7.31 -0.75
CA LEU A 79 1.81 8.59 -0.16
C LEU A 79 2.34 8.41 1.26
N LEU A 80 1.71 7.54 2.06
CA LEU A 80 2.16 7.24 3.42
C LEU A 80 3.35 6.26 3.45
N GLY A 81 3.72 5.64 2.33
CA GLY A 81 4.81 4.67 2.26
C GLY A 81 4.54 3.36 3.03
N LEU A 82 3.28 3.09 3.39
CA LEU A 82 2.89 1.94 4.21
C LEU A 82 2.64 0.66 3.41
N GLY A 83 2.75 0.71 2.07
CA GLY A 83 2.64 -0.48 1.20
C GLY A 83 1.21 -0.99 0.98
N GLY A 84 0.17 -0.18 1.20
CA GLY A 84 -1.23 -0.41 0.79
C GLY A 84 -1.99 -1.58 1.45
N GLY A 85 -1.30 -2.52 2.11
CA GLY A 85 -1.93 -3.72 2.66
C GLY A 85 -2.89 -3.49 3.82
N PHE A 86 -2.75 -2.37 4.54
CA PHE A 86 -3.69 -1.97 5.58
C PHE A 86 -5.10 -1.67 5.03
N ILE A 87 -5.23 -1.33 3.75
CA ILE A 87 -6.53 -1.06 3.11
C ILE A 87 -7.04 -2.27 2.33
N MET A 88 -6.14 -3.08 1.76
CA MET A 88 -6.50 -4.33 1.10
C MET A 88 -7.13 -5.34 2.08
N GLY A 89 -6.71 -5.33 3.36
CA GLY A 89 -7.27 -6.21 4.39
C GLY A 89 -8.79 -6.07 4.55
N PRO A 90 -9.32 -4.88 4.92
CA PRO A 90 -10.75 -4.61 5.01
C PRO A 90 -11.50 -4.85 3.71
N LEU A 91 -10.93 -4.45 2.56
CA LEU A 91 -11.56 -4.62 1.25
C LEU A 91 -11.82 -6.10 0.92
N PHE A 92 -10.87 -6.99 1.21
CA PHE A 92 -11.07 -8.43 1.03
C PHE A 92 -12.08 -9.01 2.01
N LEU A 93 -12.22 -8.45 3.22
CA LEU A 93 -13.26 -8.86 4.17
C LEU A 93 -14.66 -8.46 3.70
N GLU A 94 -14.82 -7.26 3.11
CA GLU A 94 -16.08 -6.84 2.47
C GLU A 94 -16.44 -7.72 1.27
N LEU A 95 -15.42 -8.22 0.55
CA LEU A 95 -15.61 -9.18 -0.53
C LEU A 95 -15.93 -10.60 -0.03
N GLY A 96 -16.07 -10.83 1.27
CA GLY A 96 -16.41 -12.12 1.86
C GLY A 96 -15.28 -13.15 1.81
N VAL A 97 -14.04 -12.71 1.58
CA VAL A 97 -12.87 -13.58 1.59
C VAL A 97 -12.50 -13.92 3.04
N PRO A 98 -12.19 -15.19 3.38
CA PRO A 98 -11.85 -15.54 4.75
C PRO A 98 -10.62 -14.72 5.23
N PRO A 99 -10.64 -14.25 6.49
CA PRO A 99 -9.64 -13.31 7.01
C PRO A 99 -8.21 -13.84 6.91
N GLN A 100 -8.03 -15.16 7.00
CA GLN A 100 -6.72 -15.80 6.99
C GLN A 100 -6.02 -15.72 5.63
N VAL A 101 -6.76 -15.88 4.52
CA VAL A 101 -6.18 -15.76 3.16
C VAL A 101 -6.04 -14.30 2.73
N SER A 102 -6.97 -13.44 3.18
CA SER A 102 -6.89 -11.98 2.99
C SER A 102 -5.62 -11.41 3.62
N SER A 103 -5.38 -11.75 4.90
CA SER A 103 -4.18 -11.31 5.63
C SER A 103 -2.89 -11.80 4.98
N ALA A 104 -2.84 -13.07 4.52
CA ALA A 104 -1.67 -13.62 3.83
C ALA A 104 -1.39 -12.87 2.52
N THR A 105 -2.43 -12.65 1.70
CA THR A 105 -2.32 -11.94 0.42
C THR A 105 -1.86 -10.49 0.61
N ALA A 106 -2.45 -9.78 1.57
CA ALA A 106 -2.08 -8.40 1.88
C ALA A 106 -0.63 -8.28 2.37
N THR A 107 -0.17 -9.23 3.20
CA THR A 107 1.21 -9.26 3.70
C THR A 107 2.21 -9.53 2.57
N PHE A 108 1.87 -10.44 1.65
CA PHE A 108 2.70 -10.71 0.48
C PHE A 108 2.81 -9.50 -0.45
N ALA A 109 1.69 -8.84 -0.72
CA ALA A 109 1.67 -7.61 -1.52
C ALA A 109 2.49 -6.48 -0.86
N MET A 110 2.38 -6.32 0.47
CA MET A 110 3.20 -5.37 1.23
C MET A 110 4.69 -5.69 1.12
N MET A 111 5.09 -6.96 1.28
CA MET A 111 6.49 -7.37 1.15
C MET A 111 7.08 -7.02 -0.23
N PHE A 112 6.31 -7.28 -1.29
CA PHE A 112 6.74 -6.93 -2.65
C PHE A 112 6.84 -5.41 -2.84
N SER A 113 5.83 -4.65 -2.39
CA SER A 113 5.85 -3.19 -2.48
C SER A 113 7.00 -2.58 -1.69
N SER A 114 7.25 -3.03 -0.45
CA SER A 114 8.31 -2.51 0.41
C SER A 114 9.70 -2.83 -0.12
N SER A 115 9.93 -4.05 -0.62
CA SER A 115 11.22 -4.41 -1.23
C SER A 115 11.54 -3.54 -2.45
N MET A 116 10.53 -3.27 -3.28
CA MET A 116 10.67 -2.36 -4.40
C MET A 116 11.02 -0.93 -3.96
N SER A 117 10.36 -0.40 -2.93
CA SER A 117 10.69 0.92 -2.37
C SER A 117 12.12 0.98 -1.83
N VAL A 118 12.62 -0.06 -1.15
CA VAL A 118 14.00 -0.10 -0.65
C VAL A 118 15.00 0.01 -1.80
N VAL A 119 14.77 -0.72 -2.90
CA VAL A 119 15.64 -0.65 -4.09
C VAL A 119 15.62 0.76 -4.70
N GLU A 120 14.45 1.39 -4.80
CA GLU A 120 14.30 2.76 -5.28
C GLU A 120 15.08 3.76 -4.42
N TYR A 121 14.86 3.74 -3.10
CA TYR A 121 15.56 4.63 -2.17
C TYR A 121 17.07 4.41 -2.13
N TYR A 122 17.53 3.17 -2.31
CA TYR A 122 18.94 2.84 -2.43
C TYR A 122 19.56 3.46 -3.69
N LEU A 123 18.87 3.36 -4.83
CA LEU A 123 19.34 3.95 -6.10
C LEU A 123 19.38 5.49 -6.07
N LEU A 124 18.49 6.13 -5.32
CA LEU A 124 18.47 7.59 -5.14
C LEU A 124 19.62 8.13 -4.26
N LYS A 125 20.52 7.27 -3.75
CA LYS A 125 21.66 7.60 -2.87
C LYS A 125 21.33 8.44 -1.62
N ARG A 126 20.04 8.59 -1.26
CA ARG A 126 19.57 9.30 -0.06
C ARG A 126 19.57 8.42 1.21
N PHE A 127 20.26 7.28 1.19
CA PHE A 127 20.10 6.26 2.21
C PHE A 127 21.27 6.22 3.21
N PRO A 128 21.09 6.71 4.45
CA PRO A 128 22.04 6.45 5.52
C PRO A 128 21.93 4.98 5.95
N VAL A 129 22.71 4.12 5.30
CA VAL A 129 22.80 2.66 5.52
C VAL A 129 22.84 2.22 7.00
N PRO A 130 23.59 2.87 7.92
CA PRO A 130 23.65 2.41 9.31
C PRO A 130 22.32 2.55 10.06
N TYR A 131 21.56 3.63 9.83
CA TYR A 131 20.25 3.81 10.45
C TYR A 131 19.23 2.81 9.91
N ALA A 132 19.29 2.52 8.61
CA ALA A 132 18.39 1.55 8.00
C ALA A 132 18.59 0.14 8.58
N LEU A 133 19.84 -0.30 8.77
CA LEU A 133 20.14 -1.59 9.40
C LEU A 133 19.58 -1.69 10.83
N TYR A 134 19.69 -0.61 11.61
CA TYR A 134 19.12 -0.55 12.95
C TYR A 134 17.59 -0.72 12.91
N PHE A 135 16.89 0.04 12.05
CA PHE A 135 15.44 -0.08 11.90
C PHE A 135 15.00 -1.46 11.40
N VAL A 136 15.76 -2.08 10.48
CA VAL A 136 15.49 -3.45 10.01
C VAL A 136 15.59 -4.45 11.15
N ALA A 137 16.61 -4.35 12.00
CA ALA A 137 16.78 -5.26 13.14
C ALA A 137 15.61 -5.12 14.13
N VAL A 138 15.27 -3.89 14.52
CA VAL A 138 14.15 -3.61 15.42
C VAL A 138 12.81 -4.07 14.82
N ALA A 139 12.55 -3.77 13.55
CA ALA A 139 11.33 -4.16 12.86
C ALA A 139 11.21 -5.69 12.74
N THR A 140 12.31 -6.40 12.49
CA THR A 140 12.32 -7.87 12.39
C THR A 140 11.96 -8.51 13.73
N ILE A 141 12.54 -8.03 14.84
CA ILE A 141 12.24 -8.52 16.18
C ILE A 141 10.77 -8.23 16.52
N ALA A 142 10.30 -7.00 16.28
CA ALA A 142 8.92 -6.61 16.54
C ALA A 142 7.92 -7.44 15.70
N ALA A 143 8.21 -7.67 14.41
CA ALA A 143 7.38 -8.48 13.53
C ALA A 143 7.33 -9.95 13.99
N PHE A 144 8.48 -10.53 14.37
CA PHE A 144 8.52 -11.91 14.85
C PHE A 144 7.71 -12.09 16.13
N VAL A 145 7.89 -11.19 17.12
CA VAL A 145 7.14 -11.20 18.37
C VAL A 145 5.65 -10.97 18.10
N GLY A 146 5.30 -9.97 17.28
CA GLY A 146 3.92 -9.66 16.93
C GLY A 146 3.20 -10.82 16.23
N GLN A 147 3.85 -11.45 15.24
CA GLN A 147 3.30 -12.62 14.54
C GLN A 147 3.13 -13.81 15.49
N HIS A 148 4.08 -14.05 16.40
CA HIS A 148 3.97 -15.14 17.37
C HIS A 148 2.81 -14.90 18.35
N VAL A 149 2.68 -13.69 18.88
CA VAL A 149 1.59 -13.30 19.80
C VAL A 149 0.23 -13.40 19.10
N VAL A 150 0.08 -12.81 17.91
CA VAL A 150 -1.18 -12.83 17.16
C VAL A 150 -1.56 -14.26 16.78
N ARG A 151 -0.62 -15.08 16.31
CA ARG A 151 -0.88 -16.49 15.98
C ARG A 151 -1.30 -17.29 17.21
N ARG A 152 -0.66 -17.06 18.36
CA ARG A 152 -1.03 -17.71 19.63
C ARG A 152 -2.41 -17.28 20.10
N LEU A 153 -2.75 -16.00 19.96
CA LEU A 153 -4.06 -15.46 20.29
C LEU A 153 -5.17 -16.11 19.43
N ILE A 154 -4.92 -16.25 18.13
CA ILE A 154 -5.84 -16.92 17.19
C ILE A 154 -6.02 -18.40 17.58
N PHE A 155 -4.95 -19.10 17.94
CA PHE A 155 -5.02 -20.51 18.34
C PHE A 155 -5.83 -20.73 19.62
N VAL A 156 -5.69 -19.85 20.61
CA VAL A 156 -6.41 -19.98 21.90
C VAL A 156 -7.90 -19.67 21.76
N LEU A 157 -8.27 -18.70 20.90
CA LEU A 157 -9.63 -18.19 20.83
C LEU A 157 -10.45 -18.74 19.65
N GLY A 158 -9.80 -19.25 18.59
CA GLY A 158 -10.44 -19.97 17.49
C GLY A 158 -11.47 -19.20 16.66
N ARG A 159 -11.68 -17.89 16.88
CA ARG A 159 -12.72 -17.09 16.23
C ARG A 159 -12.16 -16.12 15.19
N ALA A 160 -12.71 -16.17 13.98
CA ALA A 160 -12.39 -15.28 12.87
C ALA A 160 -12.63 -13.78 13.20
N SER A 161 -13.58 -13.49 14.09
CA SER A 161 -13.94 -12.12 14.49
C SER A 161 -12.79 -11.35 15.15
N LEU A 162 -11.84 -12.03 15.78
CA LEU A 162 -10.69 -11.38 16.43
C LEU A 162 -9.71 -10.78 15.41
N ILE A 163 -9.54 -11.42 14.25
CA ILE A 163 -8.66 -10.88 13.20
C ILE A 163 -9.22 -9.54 12.72
N ILE A 164 -10.54 -9.47 12.52
CA ILE A 164 -11.24 -8.24 12.13
C ILE A 164 -11.08 -7.17 13.22
N PHE A 165 -11.24 -7.54 14.49
CA PHE A 165 -11.08 -6.61 15.61
C PHE A 165 -9.65 -6.05 15.70
N ILE A 166 -8.62 -6.90 15.57
CA ILE A 166 -7.22 -6.48 15.58
C ILE A 166 -6.94 -5.54 14.39
N LEU A 167 -7.41 -5.88 13.19
CA LEU A 167 -7.25 -5.03 11.99
C LEU A 167 -7.93 -3.66 12.17
N ALA A 168 -9.15 -3.63 12.69
CA ALA A 168 -9.86 -2.38 12.96
C ALA A 168 -9.12 -1.52 14.01
N PHE A 169 -8.65 -2.15 15.09
CA PHE A 169 -7.89 -1.48 16.13
C PHE A 169 -6.57 -0.91 15.62
N THR A 170 -5.80 -1.66 14.83
CA THR A 170 -4.53 -1.18 14.28
C THR A 170 -4.73 -0.03 13.30
N ILE A 171 -5.78 -0.08 12.45
CA ILE A 171 -6.14 1.01 11.55
C ILE A 171 -6.51 2.26 12.36
N PHE A 172 -7.31 2.11 13.41
CA PHE A 172 -7.72 3.22 14.27
C PHE A 172 -6.53 3.90 14.96
N VAL A 173 -5.65 3.12 15.59
CA VAL A 173 -4.44 3.63 16.25
C VAL A 173 -3.50 4.30 15.25
N SER A 174 -3.36 3.74 14.05
CA SER A 174 -2.54 4.31 12.98
C SER A 174 -3.09 5.64 12.49
N ALA A 175 -4.42 5.72 12.29
CA ALA A 175 -5.09 6.95 11.85
C ALA A 175 -4.94 8.07 12.88
N ILE A 176 -5.10 7.76 14.18
CA ILE A 176 -4.91 8.76 15.25
C ILE A 176 -3.45 9.21 15.34
N SER A 177 -2.51 8.28 15.33
CA SER A 177 -1.09 8.62 15.50
C SER A 177 -0.55 9.42 14.31
N LEU A 178 -0.81 8.96 13.08
CA LEU A 178 -0.36 9.66 11.87
C LEU A 178 -1.12 10.97 11.67
N GLY A 179 -2.43 10.99 11.91
CA GLY A 179 -3.23 12.20 11.85
C GLY A 179 -2.78 13.24 12.87
N GLY A 180 -2.54 12.82 14.12
CA GLY A 180 -2.06 13.67 15.20
C GLY A 180 -0.68 14.27 14.91
N VAL A 181 0.30 13.43 14.54
CA VAL A 181 1.66 13.89 14.21
C VAL A 181 1.67 14.77 12.96
N GLY A 182 0.83 14.45 11.96
CA GLY A 182 0.66 15.25 10.76
C GLY A 182 0.14 16.65 11.06
N ILE A 183 -0.95 16.74 11.84
CA ILE A 183 -1.55 18.02 12.24
C ILE A 183 -0.59 18.83 13.11
N SER A 184 0.07 18.20 14.10
CA SER A 184 1.01 18.92 14.96
C SER A 184 2.20 19.48 14.18
N ASN A 185 2.74 18.71 13.24
CA ASN A 185 3.85 19.16 12.39
C ASN A 185 3.41 20.26 11.41
N MET A 186 2.19 20.17 10.89
CA MET A 186 1.62 21.19 10.00
C MET A 186 1.44 22.53 10.73
N ILE A 187 0.86 22.51 11.92
CA ILE A 187 0.67 23.73 12.74
C ILE A 187 2.02 24.35 13.10
N GLY A 188 3.00 23.54 13.50
CA GLY A 188 4.35 24.01 13.82
C GLY A 188 5.11 24.60 12.63
N LYS A 189 4.85 24.13 11.40
CA LYS A 189 5.41 24.72 10.17
C LYS A 189 4.72 26.03 9.80
N ILE A 190 3.39 26.11 9.95
CA ILE A 190 2.61 27.34 9.69
C ILE A 190 3.01 28.46 10.67
N GLN A 191 3.23 28.15 11.95
CA GLN A 191 3.65 29.15 12.94
C GLN A 191 5.07 29.70 12.72
N ARG A 192 5.93 28.95 12.03
CA ARG A 192 7.32 29.36 11.76
C ARG A 192 7.51 30.01 10.40
N ASP A 193 6.42 30.27 9.66
CA ASP A 193 6.46 30.70 8.25
C ASP A 193 7.43 29.84 7.40
N GLU A 194 7.60 28.58 7.77
CA GLU A 194 8.52 27.66 7.10
C GLU A 194 7.87 27.07 5.85
N TYR A 195 8.65 27.02 4.78
CA TYR A 195 8.22 26.49 3.49
C TYR A 195 7.71 25.05 3.64
N MET A 196 6.46 24.80 3.23
CA MET A 196 5.75 23.51 3.40
C MET A 196 6.31 22.35 2.54
N GLY A 197 7.44 22.55 1.87
CA GLY A 197 8.11 21.53 1.05
C GLY A 197 7.59 21.39 -0.39
N PHE A 198 6.69 22.28 -0.84
CA PHE A 198 6.31 22.38 -2.24
C PHE A 198 7.38 23.14 -3.04
N GLU A 199 8.57 22.55 -3.20
CA GLU A 199 9.54 23.04 -4.17
C GLU A 199 9.07 22.72 -5.60
N ASN A 200 9.37 23.61 -6.54
CA ASN A 200 9.15 23.34 -7.96
C ASN A 200 9.90 22.06 -8.37
N LEU A 201 9.16 21.07 -8.87
CA LEU A 201 9.67 19.76 -9.32
C LEU A 201 10.84 19.86 -10.32
N CYS A 202 11.03 21.03 -10.95
CA CYS A 202 12.07 21.31 -11.94
C CYS A 202 13.32 22.02 -11.38
N LYS A 203 13.40 22.28 -10.07
CA LYS A 203 14.56 22.92 -9.43
C LYS A 203 15.62 21.91 -8.97
N TYR A 204 15.26 20.63 -8.84
CA TYR A 204 16.16 19.56 -8.42
C TYR A 204 16.98 19.05 -9.60
N ARG A 205 18.10 19.71 -9.89
CA ARG A 205 19.12 19.17 -10.79
C ARG A 205 19.88 18.09 -10.01
N ILE A 206 19.65 16.83 -10.36
CA ILE A 206 20.38 15.66 -9.83
C ILE A 206 21.85 15.75 -10.25
#